data_AF-A0A528EIC6-F1
#
_entry.id   AF-A0A528EIC6-F1
#
_cell.length_a   1.000
_cell.length_b   1.000
_cell.length_c   1.000
_cell.angle_alpha   90.00
_cell.angle_beta   90.00
_cell.angle_gamma   90.00
#
_symmetry.space_group_name_H-M   'P 1'
#
loop_
_entity.id
_entity.type
_entity.pdbx_description
1 polymer ?
#
loop_
_entity_poly.entity_id
_entity_poly.type
_entity_poly.pdbx_seq_one_letter_code
_entity_poly.pdbx_strand_id
1 'polypeptide(L)'
;MATTQLERPGDRGLSARATRALKAVPLAWKRFWRLVSLYMPKRLYARSLIIVIAPMILLQSVLAFVFMERHWQTVTQRLSQATVRDIAAIVDLVETYPNDADYANIIRIAQDRMQLKIDLLPPDPLPAPGPKPFFSILDEILSSE
;
A
#
# COMPACT_ATOMS: atom_id res chain seq x y z
N MET A 1 9.66 -53.63 19.70
CA MET A 1 10.35 -52.38 20.06
C MET A 1 11.20 -51.94 18.89
N ALA A 2 10.70 -51.01 18.07
CA ALA A 2 11.43 -50.40 16.97
C ALA A 2 11.25 -48.89 17.10
N THR A 3 12.30 -48.18 17.50
CA THR A 3 12.36 -46.72 17.51
C THR A 3 13.22 -46.30 16.33
N THR A 4 12.59 -46.08 15.18
CA THR A 4 13.23 -45.48 14.01
C THR A 4 13.56 -44.02 14.33
N GLN A 5 14.84 -43.77 14.52
CA GLN A 5 15.43 -42.43 14.63
C GLN A 5 15.16 -41.65 13.33
N LEU A 6 14.44 -40.53 13.45
CA LEU A 6 14.28 -39.56 12.38
C LEU A 6 15.57 -38.74 12.24
N GLU A 7 16.41 -39.13 11.29
CA GLU A 7 17.54 -38.32 10.84
C GLU A 7 16.99 -37.08 10.10
N ARG A 8 17.27 -35.88 10.61
CA ARG A 8 16.95 -34.60 9.96
C ARG A 8 18.17 -34.08 9.19
N PRO A 9 18.21 -34.15 7.84
CA PRO A 9 19.22 -33.47 7.05
C PRO A 9 18.64 -32.13 6.55
N GLY A 10 19.21 -31.00 6.96
CA GLY A 10 18.76 -29.73 6.37
C GLY A 10 19.38 -28.42 6.85
N ASP A 11 20.03 -28.36 8.02
CA ASP A 11 20.29 -27.05 8.66
C ASP A 11 21.67 -26.41 8.34
N ARG A 12 22.53 -27.10 7.57
CA ARG A 12 23.90 -26.60 7.27
C ARG A 12 23.98 -25.62 6.10
N GLY A 13 22.95 -25.51 5.26
CA GLY A 13 22.97 -24.64 4.07
C GLY A 13 22.57 -23.18 4.33
N LEU A 14 21.67 -22.96 5.30
CA LEU A 14 21.09 -21.64 5.59
C LEU A 14 22.04 -20.77 6.43
N SER A 15 22.75 -21.37 7.39
CA SER A 15 23.73 -20.69 8.25
C SER A 15 24.97 -20.19 7.47
N ALA A 16 25.41 -20.93 6.45
CA ALA A 16 26.53 -20.55 5.59
C ALA A 16 26.23 -19.33 4.68
N ARG A 17 24.96 -19.11 4.30
CA ARG A 17 24.54 -17.93 3.54
C ARG A 17 24.32 -16.72 4.44
N ALA A 18 23.73 -16.91 5.62
CA ALA A 18 23.54 -15.85 6.61
C ALA A 18 24.88 -15.22 7.07
N THR A 19 25.90 -16.04 7.29
CA THR A 19 27.24 -15.57 7.70
C THR A 19 27.99 -14.79 6.61
N ARG A 20 27.70 -15.03 5.32
CA ARG A 20 28.25 -14.22 4.22
C ARG A 20 27.54 -12.88 4.04
N ALA A 21 26.22 -12.86 4.18
CA ALA A 21 25.44 -11.62 4.14
C ALA A 21 25.87 -10.65 5.24
N LEU A 22 26.07 -11.15 6.46
CA LEU A 22 26.56 -10.36 7.60
C LEU A 22 27.99 -9.80 7.38
N LYS A 23 28.85 -10.49 6.60
CA LYS A 23 30.18 -9.99 6.23
C LYS A 23 30.18 -8.99 5.07
N ALA A 24 29.09 -8.89 4.29
CA ALA A 24 28.96 -7.92 3.20
C ALA A 24 28.52 -6.53 3.70
N VAL A 25 27.78 -6.46 4.80
CA VAL A 25 27.36 -5.22 5.48
C VAL A 25 28.54 -4.28 5.83
N PRO A 26 29.64 -4.74 6.46
CA PRO A 26 30.76 -3.85 6.80
C PRO A 26 31.50 -3.30 5.58
N LEU A 27 31.46 -3.99 4.44
CA LEU A 27 32.09 -3.52 3.19
C LEU A 27 31.27 -2.41 2.53
N ALA A 28 29.94 -2.56 2.49
CA ALA A 28 29.03 -1.52 2.00
C ALA A 28 29.12 -0.27 2.89
N TRP A 29 29.16 -0.45 4.21
CA TRP A 29 29.31 0.64 5.18
C TRP A 29 30.65 1.38 5.03
N LYS A 30 31.77 0.65 4.90
CA LYS A 30 33.09 1.27 4.65
C LYS A 30 33.15 2.02 3.33
N ARG A 31 32.52 1.51 2.27
CA ARG A 31 32.47 2.18 0.96
C ARG A 31 31.63 3.46 1.01
N PHE A 32 30.48 3.42 1.67
CA PHE A 32 29.65 4.59 1.91
C PHE A 32 30.42 5.67 2.69
N TRP A 33 31.06 5.32 3.80
CA TRP A 33 31.87 6.25 4.59
C TRP A 33 33.06 6.82 3.82
N ARG A 34 33.67 6.04 2.91
CA ARG A 34 34.76 6.50 2.04
C ARG A 34 34.28 7.47 0.96
N LEU A 35 33.07 7.28 0.43
CA LEU A 35 32.43 8.21 -0.53
C LEU A 35 32.04 9.52 0.16
N VAL A 36 31.45 9.42 1.35
CA VAL A 36 31.14 10.58 2.20
C VAL A 36 32.42 11.35 2.57
N SER A 37 33.51 10.64 2.90
CA SER A 37 34.79 11.28 3.18
C SER A 37 35.47 11.87 1.93
N LEU A 38 35.22 11.32 0.74
CA LEU A 38 35.70 11.87 -0.54
C LEU A 38 35.01 13.20 -0.87
N TYR A 39 33.71 13.30 -0.57
CA TYR A 39 32.92 14.51 -0.77
C TYR A 39 33.08 15.51 0.40
N MET A 40 33.81 15.16 1.46
CA MET A 40 34.11 16.04 2.59
C MET A 40 35.13 17.09 2.15
N PRO A 41 34.74 18.37 1.93
CA PRO A 41 35.65 19.36 1.36
C PRO A 41 36.72 19.72 2.39
N LYS A 42 37.99 19.88 1.97
CA LYS A 42 39.14 20.13 2.84
C LYS A 42 39.15 21.51 3.54
N ARG A 43 38.07 22.30 3.40
CA ARG A 43 37.95 23.66 3.95
C ARG A 43 37.19 23.61 5.28
N LEU A 44 37.68 24.33 6.30
CA LEU A 44 37.06 24.40 7.63
C LEU A 44 35.57 24.74 7.58
N TYR A 45 35.19 25.67 6.69
CA TYR A 45 33.80 26.11 6.50
C TYR A 45 32.85 25.02 6.00
N ALA A 46 33.33 24.08 5.18
CA ALA A 46 32.45 23.02 4.67
C ALA A 46 32.11 21.99 5.75
N ARG A 47 33.08 21.67 6.62
CA ARG A 47 32.85 20.77 7.75
C ARG A 47 31.86 21.35 8.75
N SER A 48 32.01 22.63 9.12
CA SER A 48 31.08 23.28 10.04
C SER A 48 29.66 23.38 9.44
N LEU A 49 29.55 23.70 8.15
CA LEU A 49 28.26 23.80 7.47
C LEU A 49 27.50 22.46 7.44
N ILE A 50 28.20 21.35 7.16
CA ILE A 50 27.58 20.01 7.14
C ILE A 50 27.06 19.62 8.52
N ILE A 51 27.78 19.91 9.60
CA ILE A 51 27.32 19.56 10.97
C ILE A 51 25.99 20.25 11.30
N VAL A 52 25.74 21.45 10.78
CA VAL A 52 24.49 22.19 10.99
C VAL A 52 23.38 21.75 10.04
N ILE A 53 23.68 21.57 8.74
CA ILE A 53 22.68 21.24 7.72
C ILE A 53 22.27 19.76 7.74
N ALA A 54 23.21 18.85 7.98
CA ALA A 54 22.95 17.40 7.98
C ALA A 54 21.82 16.98 8.93
N PRO A 55 21.78 17.41 10.21
CA PRO A 55 20.68 17.03 11.10
C PRO A 55 19.35 17.64 10.65
N MET A 56 19.35 18.85 10.09
CA MET A 56 18.15 19.48 9.57
C MET A 56 17.55 18.69 8.39
N ILE A 57 18.37 18.27 7.43
CA ILE A 57 17.92 17.45 6.29
C ILE A 57 17.46 16.07 6.75
N LEU A 58 18.15 15.46 7.72
CA LEU A 58 17.76 14.16 8.27
C LEU A 58 16.38 14.26 8.93
N LEU A 59 16.17 15.26 9.78
CA LEU A 59 14.86 15.51 10.39
C LEU A 59 13.80 15.82 9.32
N GLN A 60 14.12 16.67 8.34
CA GLN A 60 13.22 17.02 7.23
C GLN A 60 12.82 15.79 6.42
N SER A 61 13.73 14.84 6.19
CA SER A 61 13.44 13.60 5.45
C SER A 61 12.49 12.70 6.23
N VAL A 62 12.68 12.56 7.55
CA VAL A 62 11.79 11.77 8.41
C VAL A 62 10.39 12.40 8.46
N LEU A 63 10.31 13.72 8.63
CA LEU A 63 9.05 14.47 8.60
C LEU A 63 8.32 14.30 7.26
N ALA A 64 9.03 14.49 6.15
CA ALA A 64 8.48 14.29 4.82
C ALA A 64 7.99 12.84 4.61
N PHE A 65 8.76 11.85 5.06
CA PHE A 65 8.37 10.44 4.96
C PHE A 65 7.08 10.14 5.74
N VAL A 66 7.00 10.55 7.02
CA VAL A 66 5.80 10.33 7.85
C VAL A 66 4.59 11.06 7.27
N PHE A 67 4.78 12.29 6.79
CA PHE A 67 3.71 13.05 6.17
C PHE A 67 3.19 12.38 4.90
N MET A 68 4.09 11.92 4.02
CA MET A 68 3.71 11.21 2.80
C MET A 68 2.98 9.92 3.12
N GLU A 69 3.48 9.10 4.05
CA GLU A 69 2.77 7.88 4.50
C GLU A 69 1.33 8.20 4.93
N ARG A 70 1.16 9.23 5.79
CA ARG A 70 -0.17 9.63 6.26
C ARG A 70 -1.06 10.18 5.14
N HIS A 71 -0.48 10.92 4.21
CA HIS A 71 -1.20 11.50 3.07
C HIS A 71 -1.77 10.40 2.18
N TRP A 72 -0.98 9.39 1.83
CA TRP A 72 -1.40 8.30 0.95
C TRP A 72 -2.53 7.47 1.57
N GLN A 73 -2.44 7.17 2.87
CA GLN A 73 -3.52 6.51 3.60
C GLN A 73 -4.83 7.31 3.52
N THR A 74 -4.75 8.63 3.73
CA THR A 74 -5.91 9.52 3.73
C THR A 74 -6.50 9.66 2.33
N VAL A 75 -5.68 9.78 1.29
CA VAL A 75 -6.14 9.94 -0.10
C VAL A 75 -6.89 8.69 -0.56
N THR A 76 -6.32 7.49 -0.35
CA THR A 76 -6.99 6.23 -0.71
C THR A 76 -8.31 6.07 0.04
N GLN A 77 -8.32 6.32 1.36
CA GLN A 77 -9.54 6.22 2.15
C GLN A 77 -10.64 7.16 1.64
N ARG A 78 -10.30 8.43 1.33
CA ARG A 78 -11.26 9.41 0.82
C ARG A 78 -11.78 9.04 -0.57
N LEU A 79 -10.93 8.53 -1.45
CA LEU A 79 -11.32 8.07 -2.78
C LEU A 79 -12.28 6.88 -2.67
N SER A 80 -11.95 5.86 -1.87
CA SER A 80 -12.84 4.71 -1.66
C SER A 80 -14.18 5.13 -1.06
N GLN A 81 -14.20 6.00 -0.05
CA GLN A 81 -15.45 6.50 0.53
C GLN A 81 -16.30 7.29 -0.46
N ALA A 82 -15.67 8.09 -1.34
CA ALA A 82 -16.39 8.78 -2.40
C ALA A 82 -17.04 7.79 -3.37
N THR A 83 -16.28 6.80 -3.86
CA THR A 83 -16.79 5.79 -4.79
C THR A 83 -17.91 4.94 -4.18
N VAL A 84 -17.81 4.56 -2.90
CA VAL A 84 -18.87 3.81 -2.22
C VAL A 84 -20.16 4.62 -2.12
N ARG A 85 -20.06 5.91 -1.77
CA ARG A 85 -21.23 6.81 -1.75
C ARG A 85 -21.86 7.00 -3.11
N ASP A 86 -21.05 7.09 -4.17
CA ASP A 86 -21.54 7.18 -5.54
C ASP A 86 -22.33 5.91 -5.92
N ILE A 87 -21.83 4.72 -5.56
CA ILE A 87 -22.54 3.44 -5.79
C ILE A 87 -23.85 3.38 -4.99
N ALA A 88 -23.81 3.71 -3.69
CA ALA A 88 -25.01 3.72 -2.85
C ALA A 88 -26.09 4.66 -3.41
N ALA A 89 -25.71 5.85 -3.85
CA ALA A 89 -26.63 6.80 -4.48
C ALA A 89 -27.26 6.26 -5.77
N ILE A 90 -26.52 5.50 -6.58
CA ILE A 90 -27.06 4.84 -7.78
C ILE A 90 -28.07 3.75 -7.39
N VAL A 91 -27.76 2.93 -6.40
CA VAL A 91 -28.67 1.88 -5.90
C VAL A 91 -29.97 2.49 -5.40
N ASP A 92 -29.89 3.51 -4.54
CA ASP A 92 -31.05 4.23 -4.01
C ASP A 92 -31.92 4.83 -5.13
N LEU A 93 -31.27 5.38 -6.18
CA LEU A 93 -31.97 5.98 -7.32
C LEU A 93 -32.70 4.93 -8.16
N VAL A 94 -32.10 3.76 -8.35
CA VAL A 94 -32.71 2.62 -9.05
C VAL A 94 -33.90 2.07 -8.27
N GLU A 95 -33.79 1.93 -6.94
CA GLU A 95 -34.87 1.43 -6.09
C GLU A 95 -36.03 2.43 -5.96
N THR A 96 -35.73 3.73 -5.88
CA THR A 96 -36.76 4.77 -5.70
C THR A 96 -37.53 5.07 -6.98
N TYR A 97 -36.88 4.99 -8.15
CA TYR A 97 -37.50 5.32 -9.45
C TYR A 97 -37.44 4.15 -10.45
N PRO A 98 -38.14 3.03 -10.19
CA PRO A 98 -38.12 1.85 -11.07
C PRO A 98 -38.90 2.01 -12.39
N ASN A 99 -39.46 3.20 -12.67
CA ASN A 99 -40.46 3.42 -13.74
C ASN A 99 -39.89 3.98 -15.05
N ASP A 100 -38.58 4.28 -15.15
CA ASP A 100 -37.95 4.64 -16.43
C ASP A 100 -37.57 3.35 -17.16
N ALA A 101 -38.27 3.03 -18.25
CA ALA A 101 -38.24 1.75 -18.96
C ALA A 101 -36.83 1.22 -19.35
N ASP A 102 -35.82 2.09 -19.43
CA ASP A 102 -34.45 1.73 -19.80
C ASP A 102 -33.37 2.23 -18.81
N TYR A 103 -33.74 2.83 -17.67
CA TYR A 103 -32.80 3.46 -16.71
C TYR A 103 -31.78 4.43 -17.36
N ALA A 104 -32.04 4.91 -18.58
CA ALA A 104 -31.08 5.65 -19.41
C ALA A 104 -30.62 6.95 -18.74
N ASN A 105 -31.52 7.61 -18.01
CA ASN A 105 -31.21 8.80 -17.23
C ASN A 105 -30.21 8.50 -16.10
N ILE A 106 -30.37 7.36 -15.43
CA ILE A 106 -29.53 6.93 -14.31
C ILE A 106 -28.13 6.57 -14.83
N ILE A 107 -28.06 5.82 -15.94
CA ILE A 107 -26.80 5.46 -16.62
C ILE A 107 -26.04 6.72 -17.04
N ARG A 108 -26.73 7.70 -17.64
CA ARG A 108 -26.12 8.97 -18.04
C ARG A 108 -25.59 9.75 -16.85
N ILE A 109 -26.34 9.82 -15.74
CA ILE A 109 -25.89 10.53 -14.53
C ILE A 109 -24.66 9.84 -13.92
N ALA A 110 -24.65 8.51 -13.84
CA ALA A 110 -23.50 7.74 -13.35
C ALA A 110 -22.23 8.02 -14.19
N GLN A 111 -22.34 8.05 -15.52
CA GLN A 111 -21.22 8.33 -16.41
C GLN A 111 -20.76 9.80 -16.33
N ASP A 112 -21.69 10.76 -16.42
CA ASP A 112 -21.37 12.19 -16.51
C ASP A 112 -20.91 12.80 -15.19
N ARG A 113 -21.43 12.32 -14.05
CA ARG A 113 -21.19 12.92 -12.72
C ARG A 113 -20.25 12.10 -11.85
N MET A 114 -20.36 10.77 -11.92
CA MET A 114 -19.59 9.87 -11.05
C MET A 114 -18.46 9.16 -11.81
N GLN A 115 -18.37 9.35 -13.14
CA GLN A 115 -17.41 8.63 -14.00
C GLN A 115 -17.50 7.10 -13.86
N LEU A 116 -18.70 6.60 -13.53
CA LEU A 116 -18.97 5.18 -13.37
C LEU A 116 -19.71 4.64 -14.60
N LYS A 117 -19.24 3.51 -15.12
CA LYS A 117 -19.99 2.73 -16.10
C LYS A 117 -20.78 1.65 -15.35
N ILE A 118 -22.10 1.68 -15.50
CA ILE A 118 -23.02 0.73 -14.88
C ILE A 118 -23.77 -0.06 -15.96
N ASP A 119 -23.95 -1.36 -15.72
CA ASP A 119 -24.75 -2.25 -16.55
C ASP A 119 -25.79 -2.93 -15.64
N LEU A 120 -27.07 -2.80 -15.97
CA LEU A 120 -28.18 -3.41 -15.21
C LEU A 120 -28.50 -4.77 -15.83
N LEU A 121 -28.30 -5.84 -15.04
CA LEU A 121 -28.57 -7.21 -15.49
C LEU A 121 -29.90 -7.73 -14.92
N PRO A 122 -30.57 -8.66 -15.61
CA PRO A 122 -31.70 -9.39 -15.05
C PRO A 122 -31.28 -10.10 -13.74
N PRO A 123 -32.23 -10.35 -12.82
CA PRO A 123 -31.94 -11.06 -11.59
C PRO A 123 -31.46 -12.49 -11.89
N ASP A 124 -30.15 -12.70 -11.80
CA ASP A 124 -29.46 -13.99 -11.92
C ASP A 124 -28.78 -14.29 -10.57
N PRO A 125 -28.81 -15.53 -10.05
CA PRO A 125 -28.05 -15.89 -8.86
C PRO A 125 -26.58 -15.44 -8.97
N LEU A 126 -26.15 -14.65 -7.99
CA LEU A 126 -24.77 -14.20 -7.89
C LEU A 126 -23.81 -15.41 -7.90
N PRO A 127 -22.69 -15.34 -8.63
CA PRO A 127 -21.69 -16.41 -8.60
C PRO A 127 -21.23 -16.63 -7.16
N ALA A 128 -20.92 -17.89 -6.82
CA ALA A 128 -20.47 -18.23 -5.47
C ALA A 128 -19.32 -17.31 -5.04
N PRO A 129 -19.35 -16.72 -3.83
CA PRO A 129 -18.35 -15.78 -3.37
C PRO A 129 -16.95 -16.35 -3.56
N GLY A 130 -16.11 -15.61 -4.30
CA GLY A 130 -14.71 -16.00 -4.48
C GLY A 130 -13.98 -16.11 -3.13
N PRO A 131 -12.87 -16.87 -3.04
CA PRO A 131 -12.10 -16.99 -1.82
C PRO A 131 -11.69 -15.59 -1.32
N LYS A 132 -12.24 -15.16 -0.18
CA LYS A 132 -12.03 -13.82 0.39
C LYS A 132 -10.53 -13.58 0.61
N PRO A 133 -9.90 -12.61 -0.09
CA PRO A 133 -8.53 -12.21 0.22
C PRO A 133 -8.51 -11.47 1.56
N PHE A 134 -7.42 -11.62 2.31
CA PHE A 134 -7.24 -11.18 3.70
C PHE A 134 -7.35 -9.66 3.99
N PHE A 135 -7.79 -8.83 3.05
CA PHE A 135 -8.02 -7.39 3.26
C PHE A 135 -9.51 -7.12 3.52
N SER A 136 -10.02 -7.62 4.66
CA SER A 136 -11.42 -7.54 5.06
C SER A 136 -11.86 -6.18 5.63
N ILE A 137 -11.00 -5.16 5.65
CA ILE A 137 -11.37 -3.82 6.15
C ILE A 137 -12.43 -3.19 5.23
N LEU A 138 -12.34 -3.43 3.91
CA LEU A 138 -13.31 -2.92 2.96
C LEU A 138 -14.65 -3.66 3.05
N ASP A 139 -14.61 -4.98 3.28
CA ASP A 139 -15.79 -5.84 3.44
C ASP A 139 -16.56 -5.52 4.74
N GLU A 140 -15.85 -5.20 5.84
CA GLU A 140 -16.45 -4.84 7.14
C GLU A 140 -17.10 -3.45 7.14
N ILE A 141 -16.50 -2.47 6.44
CA ILE A 141 -17.08 -1.13 6.28
C ILE A 141 -18.31 -1.18 5.37
N LEU A 142 -18.32 -2.01 4.33
CA LEU A 142 -19.44 -2.13 3.39
C LEU A 142 -20.60 -2.99 3.90
N SER A 143 -20.37 -3.91 4.84
CA SER A 143 -21.46 -4.74 5.39
C SER A 143 -22.19 -4.10 6.57
N SER A 144 -21.68 -2.99 7.11
CA SER A 144 -22.20 -2.34 8.31
C SER A 144 -22.94 -1.02 8.05
N GLU A 145 -23.05 -0.61 6.78
CA GLU A 145 -23.87 0.50 6.29
C GLU A 145 -24.93 -0.07 5.33
#